data_AF-A0A6T9Y2I8-F1
#
_entry.id   AF-A0A6T9Y2I8-F1
#
_cell.length_a   1.000
_cell.length_b   1.000
_cell.length_c   1.000
_cell.angle_alpha   90.00
_cell.angle_beta   90.00
_cell.angle_gamma   90.00
#
_symmetry.space_group_name_H-M   'P 1'
#
loop_
_entity.id
_entity.type
_entity.pdbx_description
1 polymer ?
#
loop_
_entity_poly.entity_id
_entity_poly.type
_entity_poly.pdbx_seq_one_letter_code
_entity_poly.pdbx_strand_id
1 'polypeptide(L)'
;MKALLVKYILHIDGFAGTSVGLLLLFFQDIASDFYQLPKGLILFLAGANVCYGIYALRLALICNRSLKVVTGLAIANFLWAIVCVGVILIYFEQASMFALLFIGAECIFVAIFGLCEWRCRFILVSRSD
;
A
#
# COMPACT_ATOMS: atom_id res chain seq x y z
N MET A 1 -4.85 -20.19 6.23
CA MET A 1 -4.31 -19.54 5.02
C MET A 1 -3.33 -20.52 4.38
N LYS A 2 -3.48 -20.89 3.10
CA LYS A 2 -2.57 -21.86 2.45
C LYS A 2 -1.14 -21.28 2.48
N ALA A 3 -0.13 -22.07 2.83
CA ALA A 3 1.26 -21.61 2.97
C ALA A 3 1.81 -20.89 1.71
N LEU A 4 1.32 -21.27 0.53
CA LEU A 4 1.62 -20.61 -0.74
C LEU A 4 1.16 -19.14 -0.78
N LEU A 5 -0.04 -18.83 -0.28
CA LEU A 5 -0.55 -17.46 -0.26
C LEU A 5 0.32 -16.54 0.59
N VAL A 6 0.82 -17.03 1.73
CA VAL A 6 1.70 -16.27 2.63
C VAL A 6 3.01 -15.89 1.94
N LYS A 7 3.56 -16.78 1.10
CA LYS A 7 4.81 -16.56 0.37
C LYS A 7 4.72 -15.41 -0.63
N TYR A 8 3.53 -15.18 -1.19
CA TYR A 8 3.30 -14.13 -2.18
C TYR A 8 2.77 -12.81 -1.62
N ILE A 9 2.47 -12.71 -0.31
CA ILE A 9 1.95 -11.47 0.30
C ILE A 9 2.81 -10.27 -0.07
N LEU A 10 4.12 -10.31 0.18
CA LEU A 10 5.04 -9.20 -0.11
C LEU A 10 5.15 -8.88 -1.61
N HIS A 11 4.99 -9.89 -2.48
CA HIS A 11 5.01 -9.69 -3.92
C HIS A 11 3.74 -8.99 -4.40
N ILE A 12 2.59 -9.42 -3.90
CA ILE A 12 1.28 -8.84 -4.26
C ILE A 12 1.20 -7.41 -3.73
N ASP A 13 1.58 -7.19 -2.46
CA ASP A 13 1.56 -5.87 -1.84
C ASP A 13 2.48 -4.91 -2.60
N GLY A 14 3.74 -5.33 -2.80
CA GLY A 14 4.71 -4.52 -3.50
C GLY A 14 4.34 -4.22 -4.96
N PHE A 15 3.77 -5.19 -5.68
CA PHE A 15 3.30 -4.97 -7.05
C PHE A 15 2.08 -4.05 -7.09
N ALA A 16 1.13 -4.22 -6.19
CA ALA A 16 -0.03 -3.34 -6.07
C ALA A 16 0.40 -1.90 -5.80
N GLY A 17 1.19 -1.65 -4.74
CA GLY A 17 1.67 -0.32 -4.40
C GLY A 17 2.48 0.32 -5.53
N THR A 18 3.41 -0.43 -6.14
CA THR A 18 4.23 0.10 -7.25
C THR A 18 3.37 0.45 -8.47
N SER A 19 2.45 -0.43 -8.87
CA SER A 19 1.61 -0.21 -10.06
C SER A 19 0.65 0.95 -9.87
N VAL A 20 -0.07 1.01 -8.75
CA VAL A 20 -0.97 2.13 -8.42
C VAL A 20 -0.18 3.44 -8.35
N GLY A 21 0.96 3.43 -7.67
CA GLY A 21 1.82 4.60 -7.55
C GLY A 21 2.31 5.12 -8.90
N LEU A 22 2.76 4.23 -9.79
CA LEU A 22 3.20 4.61 -11.14
C LEU A 22 2.04 5.12 -12.00
N LEU A 23 0.87 4.50 -11.92
CA LEU A 23 -0.32 4.97 -12.64
C LEU A 23 -0.70 6.38 -12.20
N LEU A 24 -0.77 6.64 -10.88
CA LEU A 24 -1.05 7.99 -10.38
C LEU A 24 0.04 8.99 -10.77
N LEU A 25 1.31 8.59 -10.82
CA LEU A 25 2.42 9.47 -11.21
C LEU A 25 2.35 9.87 -12.69
N PHE A 26 2.13 8.91 -13.58
CA PHE A 26 2.06 9.14 -15.03
C PHE A 26 0.79 9.87 -15.45
N PHE A 27 -0.33 9.59 -14.79
CA PHE A 27 -1.63 10.18 -15.10
C PHE A 27 -2.06 11.23 -14.06
N GLN A 28 -1.11 11.88 -13.39
CA GLN A 28 -1.38 12.77 -12.25
C GLN A 28 -2.37 13.90 -12.52
N ASP A 29 -2.32 14.51 -13.71
CA ASP A 29 -3.21 15.61 -14.09
C ASP A 29 -4.64 15.08 -14.31
N ILE A 30 -4.76 14.00 -15.08
CA ILE A 30 -6.05 13.31 -15.32
C ILE A 30 -6.64 12.81 -14.00
N ALA A 31 -5.81 12.25 -13.12
CA ALA A 31 -6.24 11.77 -11.81
C ALA A 31 -6.69 12.93 -10.91
N SER A 32 -5.99 14.07 -10.92
CA SER A 32 -6.36 15.27 -10.16
C SER A 32 -7.75 15.77 -10.58
N ASP A 33 -7.98 15.89 -11.88
CA ASP A 33 -9.25 16.35 -12.43
C ASP A 33 -10.38 15.35 -12.19
N PHE A 34 -10.14 14.07 -12.42
CA PHE A 34 -11.12 13.00 -12.26
C PHE A 34 -11.51 12.75 -10.79
N TYR A 35 -10.53 12.81 -9.89
CA TYR A 35 -10.75 12.64 -8.45
C TYR A 35 -11.17 13.93 -7.75
N GLN A 36 -11.10 15.08 -8.41
CA GLN A 36 -11.34 16.40 -7.82
C GLN A 36 -10.47 16.63 -6.57
N LEU A 37 -9.24 16.12 -6.62
CA LEU A 37 -8.26 16.24 -5.53
C LEU A 37 -7.10 17.13 -5.96
N PRO A 38 -6.45 17.85 -5.04
CA PRO A 38 -5.29 18.65 -5.36
C PRO A 38 -4.17 17.79 -5.95
N LYS A 39 -3.53 18.26 -7.03
CA LYS A 39 -2.40 17.58 -7.67
C LYS A 39 -1.28 17.22 -6.69
N GLY A 40 -1.02 18.09 -5.71
CA GLY A 40 -0.04 17.82 -4.64
C GLY A 40 -0.37 16.58 -3.81
N LEU A 41 -1.65 16.33 -3.54
CA LEU A 41 -2.11 15.12 -2.86
C LEU A 41 -1.97 13.88 -3.75
N ILE A 42 -2.32 13.99 -5.04
CA ILE A 42 -2.11 12.88 -6.00
C ILE A 42 -0.64 12.49 -6.07
N LEU A 43 0.26 13.47 -6.15
CA LEU A 43 1.71 13.23 -6.14
C LEU A 43 2.21 12.62 -4.83
N PHE A 44 1.65 13.04 -3.69
CA PHE A 44 1.96 12.44 -2.39
C PHE A 44 1.52 10.97 -2.35
N LEU A 45 0.29 10.67 -2.74
CA LEU A 45 -0.24 9.30 -2.82
C LEU A 45 0.61 8.43 -3.77
N ALA A 46 0.91 8.96 -4.96
CA ALA A 46 1.75 8.29 -5.96
C ALA A 46 3.14 7.97 -5.41
N GLY A 47 3.82 8.98 -4.87
CA GLY A 47 5.18 8.84 -4.35
C GLY A 47 5.26 7.88 -3.17
N ALA A 48 4.31 7.94 -2.24
CA ALA A 48 4.23 7.02 -1.12
C ALA A 48 4.04 5.57 -1.61
N ASN A 49 3.10 5.33 -2.53
CA ASN A 49 2.84 4.01 -3.09
C ASN A 49 4.02 3.44 -3.89
N VAL A 50 4.71 4.25 -4.69
CA VAL A 50 5.93 3.81 -5.40
C VAL A 50 7.05 3.46 -4.43
N CYS A 51 7.37 4.35 -3.48
CA CYS A 51 8.44 4.14 -2.50
C CYS A 51 8.17 2.89 -1.65
N TYR A 52 6.96 2.75 -1.14
CA TYR A 52 6.53 1.59 -0.37
C TYR A 52 6.57 0.32 -1.22
N GLY A 53 5.98 0.34 -2.41
CA GLY A 53 5.89 -0.80 -3.30
C GLY A 53 7.27 -1.35 -3.72
N ILE A 54 8.20 -0.47 -4.08
CA ILE A 54 9.58 -0.85 -4.40
C ILE A 54 10.26 -1.48 -3.18
N TYR A 55 10.05 -0.93 -1.98
CA TYR A 55 10.63 -1.47 -0.77
C TYR A 55 10.07 -2.87 -0.44
N ALA A 56 8.75 -3.05 -0.55
CA ALA A 56 8.09 -4.34 -0.37
C ALA A 56 8.55 -5.39 -1.40
N LEU A 57 8.64 -5.03 -2.69
CA LEU A 57 9.17 -5.90 -3.74
C LEU A 57 10.64 -6.28 -3.48
N ARG A 58 11.48 -5.30 -3.13
CA ARG A 58 12.87 -5.56 -2.78
C ARG A 58 12.96 -6.57 -1.63
N LEU A 59 12.13 -6.40 -0.61
CA LEU A 59 12.08 -7.33 0.52
C LEU A 59 11.58 -8.71 0.09
N ALA A 60 10.61 -8.77 -0.83
CA ALA A 60 10.09 -10.00 -1.40
C ALA A 60 11.19 -10.83 -2.10
N LEU A 61 12.18 -10.17 -2.71
CA LEU A 61 13.31 -10.81 -3.39
C LEU A 61 14.46 -11.22 -2.46
N ILE A 62 14.56 -10.64 -1.26
CA ILE A 62 15.64 -10.95 -0.31
C ILE A 62 15.33 -12.26 0.44
N CYS A 63 16.30 -13.18 0.45
CA CYS A 63 16.16 -14.48 1.12
C CYS A 63 16.24 -14.42 2.65
N ASN A 64 17.01 -13.48 3.22
CA ASN A 64 17.21 -13.38 4.68
C ASN A 64 16.60 -12.07 5.21
N ARG A 65 15.31 -12.14 5.57
CA ARG A 65 14.54 -10.99 6.03
C ARG A 65 14.60 -10.92 7.55
N SER A 66 14.88 -9.75 8.11
CA SER A 66 14.80 -9.60 9.56
C SER A 66 13.34 -9.43 10.00
N LEU A 67 13.00 -9.96 11.18
CA LEU A 67 11.68 -9.79 11.78
C LEU A 67 11.33 -8.30 11.95
N LYS A 68 12.30 -7.47 12.29
CA LYS A 68 12.13 -6.01 12.44
C LYS A 68 11.64 -5.38 11.14
N VAL A 69 12.21 -5.78 10.00
CA VAL A 69 11.85 -5.22 8.69
C VAL A 69 10.44 -5.63 8.27
N VAL A 70 10.06 -6.90 8.42
CA VAL A 70 8.68 -7.35 8.11
C VAL A 70 7.66 -6.71 9.05
N THR A 71 8.02 -6.57 10.33
CA THR A 71 7.16 -5.89 11.33
C THR A 71 7.00 -4.41 11.00
N GLY A 72 8.07 -3.76 10.55
CA GLY A 72 8.03 -2.37 10.08
C GLY A 72 7.10 -2.19 8.87
N LEU A 73 7.07 -3.15 7.93
CA LEU A 73 6.14 -3.13 6.79
C LEU A 73 4.68 -3.16 7.25
N ALA A 74 4.35 -4.08 8.15
CA ALA A 74 3.01 -4.21 8.69
C ALA A 74 2.55 -2.93 9.40
N ILE A 75 3.45 -2.31 10.18
CA ILE A 75 3.19 -1.02 10.83
C ILE A 75 2.99 0.08 9.80
N ALA A 76 3.82 0.13 8.75
CA ALA A 76 3.69 1.12 7.68
C ALA A 76 2.33 1.01 6.96
N ASN A 77 1.88 -0.23 6.69
CA ASN A 77 0.54 -0.49 6.14
C ASN A 77 -0.58 0.04 7.05
N PHE A 78 -0.49 -0.17 8.36
CA PHE A 78 -1.47 0.38 9.30
C PHE A 78 -1.42 1.91 9.39
N LEU A 79 -0.23 2.51 9.37
CA LEU A 79 -0.07 3.96 9.33
C LEU A 79 -0.66 4.54 8.04
N TRP A 80 -0.49 3.85 6.91
CA TRP A 80 -1.09 4.27 5.64
C TRP A 80 -2.61 4.20 5.68
N ALA A 81 -3.22 3.18 6.29
CA ALA A 81 -4.67 3.15 6.52
C ALA A 81 -5.15 4.40 7.29
N ILE A 82 -4.42 4.82 8.32
CA ILE A 82 -4.74 6.04 9.08
C ILE A 82 -4.66 7.28 8.17
N VAL A 83 -3.63 7.37 7.31
CA VAL A 83 -3.50 8.44 6.33
C VAL A 83 -4.68 8.45 5.35
N CYS A 84 -5.08 7.29 4.82
CA CYS A 84 -6.24 7.18 3.94
C CYS A 84 -7.53 7.67 4.60
N VAL A 85 -7.77 7.29 5.87
CA VAL A 85 -8.91 7.81 6.65
C VAL A 85 -8.81 9.32 6.80
N GLY A 86 -7.63 9.85 7.14
CA GLY A 86 -7.40 11.29 7.26
C GLY A 86 -7.70 12.04 5.96
N VAL A 87 -7.25 11.51 4.82
CA VAL A 87 -7.53 12.09 3.50
C VAL A 87 -9.03 12.08 3.20
N ILE A 88 -9.72 10.96 3.44
CA ILE A 88 -11.17 10.86 3.25
C ILE A 88 -11.90 11.91 4.09
N LEU A 89 -11.54 12.06 5.37
CA LEU A 89 -12.20 13.02 6.26
C LEU A 89 -11.94 14.48 5.85
N ILE A 90 -10.73 14.82 5.41
CA ILE A 90 -10.37 16.19 5.00
C ILE A 90 -11.04 16.58 3.69
N TYR A 91 -11.14 15.64 2.74
CA TYR A 91 -11.62 15.92 1.39
C TYR A 91 -13.02 15.37 1.10
N PHE A 92 -13.76 14.92 2.11
CA PHE A 92 -15.05 14.22 1.94
C PHE A 92 -16.06 14.96 1.04
N GLU A 93 -16.21 16.27 1.24
CA GLU A 93 -17.15 17.13 0.51
C GLU A 93 -16.64 17.56 -0.88
N GLN A 94 -15.33 17.50 -1.11
CA GLN A 94 -14.67 18.01 -2.32
C GLN A 94 -14.31 16.90 -3.30
N ALA A 95 -13.97 15.73 -2.78
CA ALA A 95 -13.51 14.61 -3.56
C ALA A 95 -14.67 13.98 -4.34
N SER A 96 -14.38 13.51 -5.55
CA SER A 96 -15.39 12.77 -6.32
C SER A 96 -15.71 11.43 -5.64
N MET A 97 -16.89 10.86 -5.91
CA MET A 97 -17.26 9.54 -5.39
C MET A 97 -16.22 8.45 -5.76
N PHE A 98 -15.62 8.57 -6.94
CA PHE A 98 -14.55 7.67 -7.38
C PHE A 98 -13.28 7.81 -6.55
N ALA A 99 -12.94 9.02 -6.10
CA ALA A 99 -11.80 9.25 -5.22
C ALA A 99 -12.02 8.62 -3.84
N LEU A 100 -13.24 8.76 -3.29
CA LEU A 100 -13.61 8.15 -2.01
C LEU A 100 -13.59 6.62 -2.09
N LEU A 101 -14.09 6.04 -3.19
CA LEU A 101 -14.02 4.61 -3.45
C LEU A 101 -12.58 4.14 -3.61
N PHE A 102 -11.76 4.87 -4.36
CA PHE A 102 -10.35 4.54 -4.58
C PHE A 102 -9.56 4.56 -3.25
N ILE A 103 -9.60 5.68 -2.52
CA ILE A 103 -8.87 5.82 -1.24
C ILE A 103 -9.45 4.89 -0.16
N GLY A 104 -10.77 4.65 -0.18
CA GLY A 104 -11.42 3.68 0.70
C GLY A 104 -10.99 2.25 0.41
N ALA A 105 -10.89 1.86 -0.87
CA ALA A 105 -10.36 0.56 -1.28
C ALA A 105 -8.90 0.40 -0.88
N GLU A 106 -8.07 1.43 -1.10
CA GLU A 106 -6.67 1.47 -0.65
C GLU A 106 -6.58 1.28 0.87
N CYS A 107 -7.39 1.99 1.65
CA CYS A 107 -7.44 1.89 3.11
C CYS A 107 -7.74 0.45 3.58
N ILE A 108 -8.75 -0.19 2.98
CA ILE A 108 -9.13 -1.56 3.32
C ILE A 108 -8.03 -2.53 2.90
N PHE A 109 -7.47 -2.35 1.70
CA PHE A 109 -6.41 -3.17 1.15
C PHE A 109 -5.19 -3.20 2.10
N VAL A 110 -4.64 -2.03 2.43
CA VAL A 110 -3.44 -1.96 3.28
C VAL A 110 -3.72 -2.41 4.73
N ALA A 111 -4.94 -2.21 5.25
CA ALA A 111 -5.30 -2.73 6.58
C ALA A 111 -5.32 -4.26 6.61
N ILE A 112 -5.86 -4.91 5.56
CA ILE A 112 -5.85 -6.36 5.41
C ILE A 112 -4.41 -6.86 5.29
N PHE A 113 -3.61 -6.24 4.42
CA PHE A 113 -2.22 -6.64 4.22
C PHE A 113 -1.37 -6.43 5.47
N GLY A 114 -1.48 -5.29 6.16
CA GLY A 114 -0.83 -5.05 7.44
C GLY A 114 -1.18 -6.10 8.50
N LEU A 115 -2.45 -6.54 8.56
CA LEU A 115 -2.87 -7.62 9.46
C LEU A 115 -2.29 -8.98 9.05
N CYS A 116 -2.29 -9.29 7.75
CA CYS A 116 -1.72 -10.52 7.23
C CYS A 116 -0.21 -10.59 7.48
N GLU A 117 0.52 -9.52 7.18
CA GLU A 117 1.95 -9.39 7.43
C GLU A 117 2.28 -9.49 8.92
N TRP A 118 1.51 -8.81 9.78
CA TRP A 118 1.69 -8.91 11.22
C TRP A 118 1.52 -10.33 11.73
N ARG A 119 0.44 -11.01 11.33
CA ARG A 119 0.14 -12.38 11.77
C ARG A 119 1.14 -13.39 11.22
N CYS A 120 1.57 -13.22 9.98
CA CYS A 120 2.48 -14.14 9.30
C CYS A 120 3.95 -13.76 9.39
N ARG A 121 4.32 -12.70 10.15
CA ARG A 121 5.69 -12.16 10.20
C ARG A 121 6.77 -13.21 10.47
N PHE A 122 6.50 -14.18 11.33
CA PHE A 122 7.46 -15.25 11.63
C PHE A 122 7.66 -16.19 10.44
N ILE A 123 6.59 -16.51 9.71
CA ILE A 123 6.61 -17.33 8.49
C ILE A 123 7.28 -16.56 7.34
N LEU A 124 7.05 -15.26 7.23
CA LEU A 124 7.67 -14.40 6.22
C LEU A 124 9.19 -14.24 6.40
N VAL A 125 9.68 -14.45 7.62
CA VAL A 125 11.11 -14.45 8.00
C VAL A 125 11.74 -15.82 7.80
N SER A 126 11.07 -16.89 8.24
CA SER A 126 11.53 -18.26 8.08
C SER A 126 11.24 -18.73 6.65
N ARG A 127 12.26 -18.74 5.78
CA ARG A 127 12.15 -19.40 4.46
C ARG A 127 11.56 -20.81 4.63
N SER A 128 10.45 -21.10 3.96
CA SER A 128 10.14 -22.47 3.56
C SER A 128 10.92 -22.75 2.28
N ASP A 129 11.91 -23.63 2.43
CA ASP A 129 12.55 -24.33 1.31
C ASP A 129 11.50 -24.98 0.39
#